data_AF-A0A3N5FAL2-F1
#
_entry.id   AF-A0A3N5FAL2-F1
#
_cell.length_a   1.000
_cell.length_b   1.000
_cell.length_c   1.000
_cell.angle_alpha   90.00
_cell.angle_beta   90.00
_cell.angle_gamma   90.00
#
_symmetry.space_group_name_H-M   'P 1'
#
loop_
_entity.id
_entity.type
_entity.pdbx_description
1 polymer ?
#
loop_
_entity_poly.entity_id
_entity_poly.type
_entity_poly.pdbx_seq_one_letter_code
_entity_poly.pdbx_strand_id
1 'polypeptide(L)' 'MDEPVPEGTYLPKAASVSQRIRERVQRAGRRFHANDNIAEFIDGAEELAALESEVAGHIEAMLQSLVIDTENDHNS' A
#
# COMPACT_ATOMS: atom_id res chain seq x y z
N MET A 1 -22.66 -21.90 18.30
CA MET A 1 -22.40 -20.48 18.62
C MET A 1 -21.54 -19.99 17.47
N ASP A 2 -22.17 -19.46 16.43
CA ASP A 2 -21.46 -18.68 15.42
C ASP A 2 -21.52 -17.23 15.92
N GLU A 3 -20.38 -16.74 16.38
CA GLU A 3 -20.24 -15.34 16.73
C GLU A 3 -20.25 -14.52 15.44
N PRO A 4 -21.13 -13.51 15.28
CA PRO A 4 -21.13 -12.70 14.08
C PRO A 4 -19.81 -11.92 14.02
N VAL A 5 -19.04 -12.14 12.94
CA VAL A 5 -17.88 -11.32 12.63
C VAL A 5 -18.35 -9.87 12.58
N PRO A 6 -17.73 -8.95 13.34
CA PRO A 6 -18.14 -7.56 13.32
C PRO A 6 -17.96 -7.04 11.90
N GLU A 7 -19.06 -6.66 11.26
CA GLU A 7 -19.06 -5.85 10.05
C GLU A 7 -18.48 -4.48 10.44
N GLY A 8 -17.15 -4.44 10.55
CA GLY A 8 -16.40 -3.21 10.59
C GLY A 8 -16.79 -2.46 9.33
N THR A 9 -17.51 -1.36 9.52
CA THR A 9 -17.81 -0.37 8.50
C THR A 9 -16.48 0.06 7.90
N TYR A 10 -16.05 -0.65 6.85
CA TYR A 10 -14.96 -0.22 6.00
C TYR A 10 -15.55 0.95 5.23
N LEU A 11 -15.54 2.12 5.88
CA LEU A 11 -15.68 3.40 5.21
C LEU A 11 -14.82 3.27 3.96
N PRO A 12 -15.32 3.58 2.75
CA PRO A 12 -14.49 3.52 1.57
C PRO A 12 -13.31 4.46 1.82
N LYS A 13 -12.19 3.88 2.25
CA LYS A 13 -10.93 4.57 2.47
C LYS A 13 -10.70 5.25 1.14
N ALA A 14 -10.60 6.58 1.13
CA ALA A 14 -10.25 7.33 -0.07
C ALA A 14 -9.14 6.55 -0.79
N ALA A 15 -9.33 6.24 -2.08
CA ALA A 15 -8.51 5.25 -2.76
C ALA A 15 -7.03 5.56 -2.52
N SER A 16 -6.31 4.56 -1.99
CA SER A 16 -4.87 4.65 -1.73
C SER A 16 -4.12 5.10 -3.00
N VAL A 17 -2.93 5.67 -2.83
CA VAL A 17 -2.10 6.12 -3.95
C VAL A 17 -1.85 4.94 -4.89
N SER A 18 -1.53 3.77 -4.35
CA SER A 18 -1.33 2.56 -5.13
C SER A 18 -2.58 2.11 -5.90
N GLN A 19 -3.78 2.23 -5.31
CA GLN A 19 -5.04 1.94 -6.00
C GLN A 19 -5.29 2.91 -7.16
N ARG A 20 -5.04 4.21 -6.97
CA ARG A 20 -5.18 5.22 -8.02
C ARG A 20 -4.24 4.94 -9.19
N ILE A 21 -2.98 4.62 -8.92
CA ILE A 21 -2.00 4.26 -9.96
C ILE A 21 -2.43 2.97 -10.66
N ARG A 22 -2.88 1.96 -9.90
CA ARG A 22 -3.39 0.68 -10.45
C ARG A 22 -4.55 0.90 -11.42
N GLU A 23 -5.52 1.75 -11.06
CA GLU A 23 -6.63 2.09 -11.94
C GLU A 23 -6.15 2.74 -13.23
N ARG A 24 -5.15 3.62 -13.19
CA ARG A 24 -4.59 4.25 -14.40
C ARG A 24 -3.93 3.21 -15.30
N VAL A 25 -3.14 2.32 -14.74
CA VAL A 25 -2.47 1.26 -15.50
C VAL A 25 -3.51 0.36 -16.19
N GLN A 26 -4.56 -0.02 -15.47
CA GLN A 26 -5.67 -0.81 -16.01
C GLN A 26 -6.43 -0.06 -17.12
N ARG A 27 -6.72 1.23 -16.92
CA ARG A 27 -7.36 2.08 -17.95
C ARG A 27 -6.50 2.22 -19.20
N ALA A 28 -5.17 2.24 -19.06
CA ALA A 28 -4.24 2.26 -20.18
C ALA A 28 -4.11 0.90 -20.89
N GLY A 29 -4.76 -0.16 -20.38
CA GLY A 29 -4.68 -1.51 -20.95
C GLY A 29 -3.28 -2.13 -20.86
N ARG A 30 -2.41 -1.59 -20.00
CA ARG A 30 -1.04 -2.08 -19.83
C ARG A 30 -1.05 -3.17 -18.77
N ARG A 31 -0.26 -4.21 -19.02
CA ARG A 31 0.01 -5.23 -17.99
C ARG A 31 1.01 -4.62 -17.02
N PHE A 32 0.72 -4.77 -15.74
CA PHE A 32 1.67 -4.53 -14.66
C PHE A 32 1.75 -5.84 -13.88
N HIS A 33 2.70 -6.68 -14.27
CA HIS A 33 3.12 -7.79 -13.44
C HIS A 33 3.91 -7.26 -12.24
N ALA A 34 4.18 -8.12 -11.26
CA ALA A 34 4.77 -7.74 -9.97
C ALA A 34 6.05 -6.87 -10.09
N ASN A 35 6.86 -7.07 -11.14
CA ASN A 35 8.14 -6.38 -11.34
C ASN A 35 8.11 -5.31 -12.45
N ASP A 36 6.94 -5.01 -13.01
CA ASP A 36 6.85 -4.00 -14.06
C ASP A 36 6.94 -2.60 -13.46
N ASN A 37 7.68 -1.72 -14.14
CA ASN A 37 7.84 -0.34 -13.71
C ASN A 37 6.53 0.43 -13.95
N ILE A 38 5.98 1.02 -12.88
CA ILE A 38 4.77 1.84 -12.91
C ILE A 38 5.04 3.34 -13.03
N ALA A 39 6.30 3.76 -13.18
CA ALA A 39 6.70 5.17 -13.17
C ALA A 39 5.99 6.02 -14.23
N GLU A 40 5.65 5.44 -15.40
CA GLU A 40 4.90 6.14 -16.44
C GLU A 40 3.46 6.52 -16.03
N PHE A 41 2.94 5.94 -14.94
CA PHE A 41 1.59 6.17 -14.42
C PHE A 41 1.56 7.01 -13.14
N ILE A 42 2.73 7.46 -12.66
CA ILE A 42 2.85 8.31 -11.48
C ILE A 42 2.73 9.78 -11.91
N ASP A 43 1.84 10.52 -11.26
CA ASP A 43 1.50 11.91 -11.56
C ASP A 43 2.38 12.87 -10.73
N GLY A 44 3.61 13.03 -11.20
CA GLY A 44 4.57 14.00 -10.63
C GLY A 44 5.20 13.58 -9.30
N ALA A 45 6.01 14.50 -8.75
CA ALA A 45 6.82 14.25 -7.57
C ALA A 45 5.99 14.11 -6.28
N GLU A 46 4.84 14.80 -6.20
CA GLU A 46 3.97 14.73 -5.03
C GLU A 46 3.32 13.34 -4.89
N GLU A 47 2.84 12.77 -6.00
CA GLU A 47 2.27 11.42 -5.95
C GLU A 47 3.32 10.34 -5.71
N LEU A 48 4.54 10.53 -6.25
CA LEU A 48 5.67 9.67 -5.93
C LEU A 48 5.95 9.66 -4.42
N ALA A 49 6.07 10.84 -3.80
CA ALA A 49 6.32 10.96 -2.36
C ALA A 49 5.17 10.33 -1.53
N ALA A 50 3.92 10.49 -1.98
CA ALA A 50 2.78 9.86 -1.33
C ALA A 50 2.81 8.32 -1.46
N LEU A 51 3.24 7.79 -2.61
CA LEU A 51 3.42 6.35 -2.81
C LEU A 51 4.55 5.80 -1.92
N GLU A 52 5.66 6.53 -1.81
CA GLU A 52 6.78 6.18 -0.93
C GLU A 52 6.33 6.09 0.53
N SER A 53 5.58 7.10 1.00
CA SER A 53 5.02 7.10 2.35
C SER A 53 4.05 5.94 2.59
N GLU A 54 3.20 5.62 1.61
CA GLU A 54 2.29 4.48 1.69
C GLU A 54 3.04 3.14 1.77
N VAL A 55 4.07 2.95 0.94
CA VAL A 55 4.90 1.74 0.93
C VAL A 55 5.67 1.63 2.25
N ALA A 56 6.26 2.71 2.75
CA ALA A 56 6.96 2.73 4.03
C ALA A 56 6.05 2.27 5.19
N GLY A 57 4.82 2.80 5.26
CA GLY A 57 3.85 2.39 6.27
C GLY A 57 3.44 0.91 6.15
N HIS A 58 3.31 0.38 4.93
CA HIS A 58 3.04 -1.05 4.73
C HIS A 58 4.23 -1.93 5.15
N ILE A 59 5.47 -1.50 4.90
CA ILE A 59 6.66 -2.22 5.35
C ILE A 59 6.76 -2.22 6.88
N GLU A 60 6.53 -1.07 7.52
CA GLU A 60 6.49 -0.97 8.99
C GLU A 60 5.44 -1.91 9.58
N ALA A 61 4.21 -1.89 9.04
CA ALA A 61 3.15 -2.79 9.48
C ALA A 61 3.51 -4.28 9.27
N MET A 62 4.20 -4.61 8.18
CA MET A 62 4.68 -5.97 7.93
C MET A 62 5.71 -6.39 8.98
N LEU A 63 6.69 -5.54 9.30
CA LEU A 63 7.70 -5.79 10.33
C LEU A 63 7.07 -6.00 11.70
N GLN A 64 6.12 -5.14 12.08
CA GLN A 64 5.33 -5.30 13.31
C GLN A 64 4.58 -6.64 13.35
N SER A 65 4.01 -7.09 12.22
CA SER A 65 3.32 -8.38 12.14
C SER A 65 4.23 -9.60 12.32
N LEU A 66 5.51 -9.45 11.98
CA LEU A 66 6.54 -10.47 12.20
C LEU A 66 7.04 -10.48 13.66
N VAL A 67 6.43 -9.68 14.54
CA VAL A 67 6.86 -9.50 15.94
C VAL A 67 8.33 -9.05 16.02
N ILE A 68 8.77 -8.31 14.98
CA ILE A 68 10.07 -7.66 14.99
C ILE A 68 9.87 -6.39 15.83
N ASP A 69 10.56 -6.33 16.96
CA ASP A 69 10.56 -5.15 17.82
C ASP A 69 11.40 -4.05 17.13
N THR A 70 10.80 -3.31 16.20
CA THR A 70 11.48 -2.22 15.49
C THR A 70 11.83 -1.03 16.40
N GLU A 71 11.32 -1.00 17.64
CA GLU A 71 11.63 0.04 18.62
C GLU A 71 12.84 -0.33 19.52
N ASN A 72 13.07 -1.62 19.79
CA ASN A 72 14.22 -2.12 20.58
C ASN A 72 15.23 -2.99 19.78
N ASP A 73 15.06 -3.19 18.48
CA ASP A 73 16.04 -3.94 17.68
C ASP A 73 17.33 -3.12 17.53
N HIS A 74 18.34 -3.52 18.30
CA HIS A 74 19.66 -2.87 18.40
C HIS A 74 20.54 -3.04 17.15
N ASN A 75 20.02 -3.59 16.06
CA ASN A 75 20.76 -3.89 14.86
C ASN A 75 20.61 -2.75 13.82
N SER A 76 21.19 -1.60 14.16
CA SER A 76 21.45 -0.47 13.24
C SER A 76 22.45 -0.81 12.14
#